data_AF-A0A366FE73-F1
#
_entry.id   AF-A0A366FE73-F1
#
_cell.length_a   1.000
_cell.length_b   1.000
_cell.length_c   1.000
_cell.angle_alpha   90.00
_cell.angle_beta   90.00
_cell.angle_gamma   90.00
#
_symmetry.space_group_name_H-M   'P 1'
#
loop_
_entity.id
_entity.type
_entity.pdbx_description
1 polymer ?
#
loop_
_entity_poly.entity_id
_entity_poly.type
_entity_poly.pdbx_seq_one_letter_code
_entity_poly.pdbx_strand_id
1 'polypeptide(L)'
;MGFGIMHKAVAVSALVAASCASVSRAQDAPARPLRLCADPTDLPFSSDDPAKPGLYLEIGEAIGRALGRPVTHVWYRTYFGKRAVRVTMLAKQCDATIGLPDSADFMGPRVIFSKPLFQLGYAIVTPKEAPLASVEALKGKRVAVQFESEPQNIVGPRDDIEAVTVLSPEEGMTALADGRADAAFVWAPIAGYLNKTAYDGRFAIVPVDGPRLNYPTAIGFPKEAKDLRDAVDAVLPEVSKSFPALLSRYGVAPDGPVTAAADNAAVVEKAAVVVAQNAPSDAHAAASTPAGAAAPSQTASLDAGGGKDPGKPAGDGTGEFDIAPKAPPTTPELVAEGKEVFNGTCAHCHGPNGEQSVKKIDLRRLTLRYSDGAHNMYWKTVHEGRPTKGMPTWKDVFTDEQFTQIFAYLSTIQSTE
;
A
#
# COMPACT_ATOMS: atom_id res chain seq x y z
N MET A 1 69.49 15.11 -90.75
CA MET A 1 68.22 15.23 -91.49
C MET A 1 67.29 14.18 -90.91
N GLY A 2 66.12 14.41 -90.36
CA GLY A 2 65.21 15.55 -90.30
C GLY A 2 63.83 14.95 -89.99
N PHE A 3 63.00 15.70 -89.27
CA PHE A 3 61.58 15.48 -88.98
C PHE A 3 61.22 14.55 -87.82
N GLY A 4 60.85 15.19 -86.71
CA GLY A 4 60.13 14.59 -85.60
C GLY A 4 58.62 14.58 -85.83
N ILE A 5 57.92 13.79 -85.01
CA ILE A 5 56.48 13.89 -84.79
C ILE A 5 56.22 13.68 -83.31
N MET A 6 55.64 14.70 -82.71
CA MET A 6 55.25 14.81 -81.31
C MET A 6 53.90 14.12 -81.10
N HIS A 7 53.85 13.06 -80.30
CA HIS A 7 52.60 12.47 -79.82
C HIS A 7 52.49 12.63 -78.31
N LYS A 8 51.46 13.37 -77.90
CA LYS A 8 51.09 13.65 -76.51
C LYS A 8 50.69 12.35 -75.80
N ALA A 9 51.38 12.02 -74.71
CA ALA A 9 50.98 10.96 -73.80
C ALA A 9 49.81 11.45 -72.93
N VAL A 10 48.63 10.84 -73.07
CA VAL A 10 47.52 10.99 -72.12
C VAL A 10 47.72 9.94 -71.03
N ALA A 11 48.14 10.38 -69.84
CA ALA A 11 48.21 9.55 -68.66
C ALA A 11 46.80 9.36 -68.09
N VAL A 12 46.26 8.15 -68.21
CA VAL A 12 45.05 7.73 -67.49
C VAL A 12 45.48 7.31 -66.09
N SER A 13 45.38 8.22 -65.12
CA SER A 13 45.56 7.90 -63.70
C SER A 13 44.37 7.06 -63.22
N ALA A 14 44.59 5.76 -63.04
CA ALA A 14 43.65 4.88 -62.35
C ALA A 14 43.66 5.22 -60.85
N LEU A 15 42.67 5.99 -60.40
CA LEU A 15 42.41 6.24 -58.99
C LEU A 15 41.82 4.94 -58.37
N VAL A 16 42.65 4.14 -57.71
CA VAL A 16 42.18 3.08 -56.84
C VAL A 16 41.67 3.73 -55.55
N ALA A 17 40.37 4.02 -55.50
CA ALA A 17 39.71 4.44 -54.28
C ALA A 17 39.66 3.26 -53.30
N ALA A 18 40.57 3.24 -52.33
CA ALA A 18 40.46 2.39 -51.16
C ALA A 18 39.26 2.87 -50.34
N SER A 19 38.09 2.27 -50.57
CA SER A 19 36.92 2.42 -49.72
C SER A 19 37.22 1.81 -48.35
N CYS A 20 37.72 2.63 -47.42
CA CYS A 20 37.57 2.37 -46.00
C CYS A 20 36.07 2.37 -45.70
N ALA A 21 35.45 1.18 -45.69
CA ALA A 21 34.12 1.01 -45.17
C ALA A 21 34.16 1.30 -43.67
N SER A 22 33.90 2.55 -43.31
CA SER A 22 33.60 2.94 -41.94
C SER A 22 32.32 2.21 -41.54
N VAL A 23 32.46 1.09 -40.83
CA VAL A 23 31.34 0.47 -40.12
C VAL A 23 30.96 1.44 -39.02
N SER A 24 30.02 2.34 -39.31
CA SER A 24 29.33 3.10 -38.29
C SER A 24 28.59 2.10 -37.42
N ARG A 25 29.18 1.73 -36.27
CA ARG A 25 28.40 1.19 -35.15
C ARG A 25 27.33 2.24 -34.88
N ALA A 26 26.06 1.90 -35.12
CA ALA A 26 24.97 2.65 -34.55
C ALA A 26 25.29 2.80 -33.05
N GLN A 27 25.51 4.02 -32.58
CA GLN A 27 25.56 4.26 -31.15
C GLN A 27 24.15 3.96 -30.67
N ASP A 28 23.96 2.82 -30.00
CA ASP A 28 22.70 2.48 -29.36
C ASP A 28 22.32 3.68 -28.48
N ALA A 29 21.20 4.33 -28.80
CA ALA A 29 20.65 5.36 -27.94
C ALA A 29 20.48 4.76 -26.54
N PRO A 30 20.84 5.49 -25.47
CA PRO A 30 20.77 4.94 -24.12
C PRO A 30 19.35 4.41 -23.86
N ALA A 31 19.27 3.14 -23.45
CA ALA A 31 18.01 2.48 -23.21
C ALA A 31 17.16 3.30 -22.23
N ARG A 32 15.89 3.54 -22.59
CA ARG A 32 14.97 4.32 -21.77
C ARG A 32 14.90 3.72 -20.36
N PRO A 33 15.13 4.49 -19.28
CA PRO A 33 15.09 3.95 -17.93
C PRO A 33 13.75 3.30 -17.60
N LEU A 34 13.77 2.19 -16.85
CA LEU A 34 12.59 1.60 -16.20
C LEU A 34 12.34 2.38 -14.91
N ARG A 35 11.25 3.15 -14.86
CA ARG A 35 10.88 3.94 -13.68
C ARG A 35 9.98 3.10 -12.77
N LEU A 36 10.41 2.80 -11.56
CA LEU A 36 9.64 2.04 -10.59
C LEU A 36 9.14 2.94 -9.46
N CYS A 37 7.88 2.80 -9.08
CA CYS A 37 7.37 3.43 -7.87
C CYS A 37 7.81 2.61 -6.64
N ALA A 38 8.31 3.30 -5.61
CA ALA A 38 8.78 2.67 -4.38
C ALA A 38 8.50 3.55 -3.15
N ASP A 39 8.40 2.93 -1.97
CA ASP A 39 8.31 3.65 -0.70
C ASP A 39 9.73 3.88 -0.15
N PRO A 40 10.10 5.11 0.28
CA PRO A 40 11.42 5.39 0.84
C PRO A 40 11.69 4.71 2.21
N THR A 41 10.67 4.18 2.88
CA THR A 41 10.69 3.79 4.30
C THR A 41 9.99 2.46 4.62
N ASP A 42 9.81 1.57 3.64
CA ASP A 42 9.04 0.31 3.76
C ASP A 42 9.96 -0.91 3.78
N LEU A 43 10.92 -0.98 4.70
CA LEU A 43 11.74 -2.19 4.85
C LEU A 43 10.88 -3.36 5.35
N PRO A 44 11.07 -4.60 4.84
CA PRO A 44 12.18 -5.06 4.01
C PRO A 44 12.03 -4.80 2.50
N PHE A 45 10.96 -4.17 2.05
CA PHE A 45 10.60 -4.09 0.64
C PHE A 45 11.34 -2.98 -0.12
N SER A 46 11.40 -1.78 0.43
CA SER A 46 12.09 -0.66 -0.22
C SER A 46 12.59 0.37 0.80
N SER A 47 13.75 0.97 0.51
CA SER A 47 14.23 2.17 1.20
C SER A 47 15.03 3.07 0.27
N ASP A 48 15.01 4.38 0.54
CA ASP A 48 15.89 5.36 -0.10
C ASP A 48 17.31 5.40 0.52
N ASP A 49 17.56 4.64 1.57
CA ASP A 49 18.91 4.36 2.08
C ASP A 49 19.65 3.39 1.13
N PRO A 50 20.70 3.83 0.42
CA PRO A 50 21.44 2.97 -0.50
C PRO A 50 22.16 1.80 0.19
N ALA A 51 22.39 1.86 1.51
CA ALA A 51 22.94 0.74 2.27
C ALA A 51 21.91 -0.37 2.52
N LYS A 52 20.61 -0.08 2.39
CA LYS A 52 19.49 -0.99 2.66
C LYS A 52 18.40 -0.85 1.60
N PRO A 53 18.68 -1.11 0.32
CA PRO A 53 17.76 -0.79 -0.78
C PRO A 53 16.40 -1.48 -0.66
N GLY A 54 16.35 -2.71 -0.13
CA GLY A 54 15.11 -3.47 0.02
C GLY A 54 14.86 -4.47 -1.11
N LEU A 55 14.03 -5.47 -0.81
CA LEU A 55 13.70 -6.61 -1.65
C LEU A 55 13.14 -6.20 -3.02
N TYR A 56 12.17 -5.29 -3.06
CA TYR A 56 11.51 -4.86 -4.30
C TYR A 56 12.42 -4.05 -5.19
N LEU A 57 13.31 -3.24 -4.61
CA LEU A 57 14.34 -2.52 -5.36
C LEU A 57 15.30 -3.50 -6.03
N GLU A 58 15.79 -4.50 -5.29
CA GLU A 58 16.71 -5.49 -5.86
C GLU A 58 16.05 -6.38 -6.93
N ILE A 59 14.76 -6.72 -6.77
CA ILE A 59 13.97 -7.38 -7.82
C ILE A 59 13.86 -6.46 -9.04
N GLY A 60 13.55 -5.17 -8.83
CA GLY A 60 13.47 -4.17 -9.89
C GLY A 60 14.77 -4.06 -10.68
N GLU A 61 15.91 -4.00 -9.99
CA GLU A 61 17.24 -3.99 -10.59
C GLU A 61 17.54 -5.26 -11.39
N ALA A 62 17.13 -6.44 -10.90
CA ALA A 62 17.28 -7.69 -11.64
C ALA A 62 16.45 -7.70 -12.94
N ILE A 63 15.22 -7.17 -12.89
CA ILE A 63 14.36 -7.00 -14.07
C ILE A 63 14.97 -5.99 -15.04
N GLY A 64 15.41 -4.83 -14.56
CA GLY A 64 16.06 -3.81 -15.38
C GLY A 64 17.28 -4.35 -16.14
N ARG A 65 18.16 -5.08 -15.44
CA ARG A 65 19.30 -5.77 -16.07
C ARG A 65 18.86 -6.75 -17.15
N ALA A 66 17.85 -7.57 -16.89
CA ALA A 66 17.34 -8.55 -17.86
C ALA A 66 16.70 -7.88 -19.09
N LEU A 67 16.12 -6.68 -18.93
CA LEU A 67 15.56 -5.87 -20.01
C LEU A 67 16.58 -4.96 -20.70
N GLY A 68 17.83 -4.90 -20.21
CA GLY A 68 18.84 -3.95 -20.69
C GLY A 68 18.46 -2.48 -20.42
N ARG A 69 17.66 -2.21 -19.38
CA ARG A 69 17.19 -0.87 -19.02
C ARG A 69 17.75 -0.46 -17.65
N PRO A 70 18.35 0.73 -17.51
CA PRO A 70 18.69 1.25 -16.19
C PRO A 70 17.41 1.48 -15.37
N VAL A 71 17.46 1.25 -14.06
CA VAL A 71 16.32 1.44 -13.16
C VAL A 71 16.41 2.80 -12.48
N THR A 72 15.27 3.44 -12.30
CA THR A 72 15.12 4.68 -11.54
C THR A 72 13.89 4.59 -10.66
N HIS A 73 13.90 5.27 -9.51
CA HIS A 73 12.83 5.17 -8.52
C HIS A 73 12.06 6.48 -8.42
N VAL A 74 10.74 6.37 -8.30
CA VAL A 74 9.84 7.45 -7.92
C VAL A 74 9.35 7.17 -6.52
N TRP A 75 9.81 7.99 -5.57
CA TRP A 75 9.56 7.81 -4.15
C TRP A 75 8.21 8.37 -3.74
N TYR A 76 7.38 7.53 -3.14
CA TYR A 76 6.11 7.95 -2.56
C TYR A 76 5.69 7.00 -1.45
N ARG A 77 5.29 7.54 -0.30
CA ARG A 77 4.84 6.73 0.84
C ARG A 77 3.57 5.95 0.51
N THR A 78 3.61 4.64 0.64
CA THR A 78 2.55 3.71 0.26
C THR A 78 1.51 3.51 1.35
N TYR A 79 1.56 4.27 2.45
CA TYR A 79 0.63 4.17 3.59
C TYR A 79 -0.86 4.25 3.18
N PHE A 80 -1.16 4.94 2.08
CA PHE A 80 -2.52 5.04 1.55
C PHE A 80 -2.77 4.11 0.35
N GLY A 81 -2.06 2.98 0.25
CA GLY A 81 -2.24 1.89 -0.71
C GLY A 81 -2.65 2.34 -2.12
N LYS A 82 -3.93 2.20 -2.45
CA LYS A 82 -4.52 2.59 -3.75
C LYS A 82 -4.28 4.06 -4.12
N ARG A 83 -4.23 4.99 -3.15
CA ARG A 83 -3.90 6.40 -3.40
C ARG A 83 -2.49 6.54 -3.96
N ALA A 84 -1.51 5.83 -3.38
CA ALA A 84 -0.13 5.86 -3.85
C ALA A 84 -0.06 5.44 -5.32
N VAL A 85 -0.69 4.32 -5.68
CA VAL A 85 -0.77 3.86 -7.09
C VAL A 85 -1.43 4.89 -8.01
N ARG A 86 -2.48 5.57 -7.54
CA ARG A 86 -3.24 6.56 -8.32
C ARG A 86 -2.44 7.81 -8.64
N VAL A 87 -1.75 8.37 -7.64
CA VAL A 87 -1.02 9.63 -7.75
C VAL A 87 0.39 9.47 -8.31
N THR A 88 0.87 8.22 -8.46
CA THR A 88 2.18 7.91 -9.02
C THR A 88 2.08 7.18 -10.36
N MET A 89 1.94 5.85 -10.35
CA MET A 89 1.91 5.00 -11.54
C MET A 89 0.79 5.38 -12.51
N LEU A 90 -0.45 5.53 -12.02
CA LEU A 90 -1.58 5.94 -12.88
C LEU A 90 -1.55 7.42 -13.27
N ALA A 91 -0.76 8.23 -12.55
CA ALA A 91 -0.42 9.60 -12.94
C ALA A 91 0.82 9.65 -13.86
N LYS A 92 1.31 8.50 -14.35
CA LYS A 92 2.43 8.34 -15.29
C LYS A 92 3.80 8.80 -14.76
N GLN A 93 3.93 8.96 -13.44
CA GLN A 93 5.20 9.36 -12.82
C GLN A 93 6.23 8.23 -12.89
N CYS A 94 5.80 6.97 -12.70
CA CYS A 94 6.60 5.77 -12.90
C CYS A 94 5.90 4.84 -13.91
N ASP A 95 6.61 3.80 -14.35
CA ASP A 95 6.13 2.83 -15.33
C ASP A 95 5.46 1.61 -14.68
N ALA A 96 5.88 1.23 -13.47
CA ALA A 96 5.38 0.04 -12.76
C ALA A 96 5.55 0.13 -11.23
N THR A 97 4.79 -0.68 -10.49
CA THR A 97 4.93 -0.88 -9.04
C THR A 97 5.11 -2.36 -8.74
N ILE A 98 6.19 -2.74 -8.07
CA ILE A 98 6.42 -4.11 -7.59
C ILE A 98 5.72 -4.28 -6.24
N GLY A 99 5.13 -5.44 -5.98
CA GLY A 99 4.59 -5.73 -4.64
C GLY A 99 3.07 -5.55 -4.50
N LEU A 100 2.33 -5.42 -5.61
CA LEU A 100 0.88 -5.28 -5.56
C LEU A 100 0.19 -6.64 -5.44
N PRO A 101 -0.97 -6.73 -4.78
CA PRO A 101 -1.74 -7.97 -4.75
C PRO A 101 -2.24 -8.29 -6.16
N ASP A 102 -1.96 -9.50 -6.64
CA ASP A 102 -2.46 -10.00 -7.92
C ASP A 102 -3.96 -10.33 -7.80
N SER A 103 -4.78 -9.34 -8.06
CA SER A 103 -6.23 -9.45 -7.98
C SER A 103 -6.88 -8.53 -9.01
N ALA A 104 -7.83 -9.07 -9.77
CA ALA A 104 -8.63 -8.30 -10.71
C ALA A 104 -9.40 -7.15 -10.04
N ASP A 105 -9.70 -7.28 -8.74
CA ASP A 105 -10.41 -6.26 -7.95
C ASP A 105 -9.48 -5.15 -7.44
N PHE A 106 -8.16 -5.36 -7.50
CA PHE A 106 -7.19 -4.34 -7.12
C PHE A 106 -7.04 -3.32 -8.25
N MET A 107 -7.90 -2.29 -8.21
CA MET A 107 -7.89 -1.16 -9.15
C MET A 107 -8.10 -1.55 -10.63
N GLY A 108 -8.65 -2.74 -10.90
CA GLY A 108 -9.13 -3.11 -12.22
C GLY A 108 -10.26 -2.18 -12.70
N PRO A 109 -10.36 -1.90 -14.02
CA PRO A 109 -9.50 -2.36 -15.10
C PRO A 109 -8.28 -1.43 -15.35
N ARG A 110 -8.00 -0.47 -14.46
CA ARG A 110 -6.96 0.56 -14.66
C ARG A 110 -5.54 0.03 -14.44
N VAL A 111 -5.41 -1.03 -13.64
CA VAL A 111 -4.15 -1.73 -13.38
C VAL A 111 -4.20 -3.11 -14.01
N ILE A 112 -3.11 -3.52 -14.64
CA ILE A 112 -2.86 -4.88 -15.14
C ILE A 112 -1.60 -5.43 -14.46
N PHE A 113 -1.49 -6.75 -14.35
CA PHE A 113 -0.43 -7.39 -13.56
C PHE A 113 0.48 -8.28 -14.41
N SER A 114 1.74 -8.40 -13.99
CA SER A 114 2.61 -9.50 -14.41
C SER A 114 2.07 -10.85 -13.90
N LYS A 115 2.70 -11.94 -14.32
CA LYS A 115 2.59 -13.21 -13.59
C LYS A 115 3.00 -13.02 -12.11
N PRO A 116 2.41 -13.79 -11.18
CA PRO A 116 2.80 -13.76 -9.77
C PRO A 116 4.31 -13.98 -9.58
N LEU A 117 4.90 -13.23 -8.64
CA LEU A 117 6.31 -13.34 -8.25
C LEU A 117 6.50 -14.37 -7.13
N PHE A 118 5.69 -14.26 -6.07
CA PHE A 118 5.69 -15.11 -4.87
C PHE A 118 4.44 -14.79 -4.04
N GLN A 119 4.23 -15.54 -2.96
CA GLN A 119 3.17 -15.26 -1.99
C GLN A 119 3.75 -14.58 -0.74
N LEU A 120 2.98 -13.66 -0.19
CA LEU A 120 3.24 -13.03 1.10
C LEU A 120 1.99 -13.19 1.96
N GLY A 121 2.17 -13.28 3.27
CA GLY A 121 1.05 -13.51 4.17
C GLY A 121 1.31 -13.10 5.60
N TYR A 122 0.33 -13.41 6.44
CA TYR A 122 0.41 -13.25 7.89
C TYR A 122 0.94 -14.52 8.53
N ALA A 123 1.65 -14.36 9.65
CA ALA A 123 2.21 -15.46 10.41
C ALA A 123 1.98 -15.28 11.91
N ILE A 124 1.89 -16.40 12.61
CA ILE A 124 2.00 -16.46 14.07
C ILE A 124 3.48 -16.51 14.42
N VAL A 125 3.90 -15.56 15.24
CA VAL A 125 5.27 -15.38 15.71
C VAL A 125 5.30 -15.67 17.21
N THR A 126 6.23 -16.51 17.62
CA THR A 126 6.35 -16.99 19.01
C THR A 126 7.83 -17.17 19.38
N PRO A 127 8.19 -17.26 20.68
CA PRO A 127 9.52 -17.70 21.08
C PRO A 127 9.85 -19.06 20.44
N LYS A 128 11.08 -19.22 19.94
CA LYS A 128 11.49 -20.40 19.18
C LYS A 128 11.37 -21.70 19.97
N GLU A 129 11.39 -21.63 21.29
CA GLU A 129 11.29 -22.75 22.22
C GLU A 129 9.84 -23.26 22.37
N ALA A 130 8.84 -22.47 21.98
CA ALA A 130 7.42 -22.79 22.14
C ALA A 130 6.60 -22.37 20.90
N PRO A 131 6.86 -22.95 19.72
CA PRO A 131 6.16 -22.58 18.50
C PRO A 131 4.68 -22.93 18.58
N LEU A 132 3.82 -21.99 18.20
CA LEU A 132 2.39 -22.22 17.99
C LEU A 132 2.12 -22.24 16.48
N ALA A 133 1.41 -23.28 16.02
CA ALA A 133 1.28 -23.57 14.59
C ALA A 133 -0.14 -23.34 14.03
N SER A 134 -1.08 -22.84 14.81
CA SER A 134 -2.43 -22.54 14.34
C SER A 134 -3.11 -21.48 15.19
N VAL A 135 -4.21 -20.92 14.68
CA VAL A 135 -5.06 -19.96 15.41
C VAL A 135 -5.66 -20.62 16.66
N GLU A 136 -6.02 -21.90 16.60
CA GLU A 136 -6.56 -22.64 17.76
C GLU A 136 -5.53 -22.79 18.87
N ALA A 137 -4.23 -22.85 18.54
CA ALA A 137 -3.16 -22.93 19.51
C ALA A 137 -2.96 -21.61 20.30
N LEU A 138 -3.59 -20.52 19.87
CA LEU A 138 -3.55 -19.21 20.54
C LEU A 138 -4.53 -19.10 21.72
N LYS A 139 -5.35 -20.13 21.98
CA LYS A 139 -6.30 -20.12 23.09
C LYS A 139 -5.60 -19.90 24.43
N GLY A 140 -6.12 -18.98 25.23
CA GLY A 140 -5.58 -18.58 26.52
C GLY A 140 -4.28 -17.78 26.44
N LYS A 141 -3.91 -17.26 25.26
CA LYS A 141 -2.72 -16.43 25.04
C LYS A 141 -3.08 -14.96 24.88
N ARG A 142 -2.12 -14.10 25.23
CA ARG A 142 -2.09 -12.69 24.81
C ARG A 142 -1.49 -12.61 23.42
N VAL A 143 -2.25 -12.16 22.44
CA VAL A 143 -1.83 -12.15 21.03
C VAL A 143 -1.78 -10.72 20.52
N ALA A 144 -0.58 -10.28 20.14
CA ALA A 144 -0.40 -9.01 19.46
C ALA A 144 -0.97 -9.09 18.04
N VAL A 145 -1.92 -8.22 17.72
CA VAL A 145 -2.54 -8.11 16.39
C VAL A 145 -2.56 -6.65 15.94
N GLN A 146 -2.20 -6.43 14.68
CA GLN A 146 -2.22 -5.09 14.10
C GLN A 146 -3.66 -4.61 13.89
N PHE A 147 -3.94 -3.36 14.23
CA PHE A 147 -5.21 -2.71 13.96
C PHE A 147 -5.56 -2.72 12.47
N GLU A 148 -6.81 -3.04 12.14
CA GLU A 148 -7.34 -3.18 10.78
C GLU A 148 -6.72 -4.29 9.92
N SER A 149 -6.10 -5.28 10.56
CA SER A 149 -5.58 -6.46 9.87
C SER A 149 -6.54 -7.64 9.96
N GLU A 150 -6.39 -8.62 9.05
CA GLU A 150 -7.16 -9.87 9.13
C GLU A 150 -6.91 -10.64 10.43
N PRO A 151 -5.66 -10.73 10.97
CA PRO A 151 -5.42 -11.24 12.31
C PRO A 151 -6.28 -10.61 13.41
N GLN A 152 -6.51 -9.28 13.36
CA GLN A 152 -7.38 -8.63 14.34
C GLN A 152 -8.84 -9.05 14.18
N ASN A 153 -9.33 -9.20 12.94
CA ASN A 153 -10.69 -9.69 12.68
C ASN A 153 -10.90 -11.13 13.19
N ILE A 154 -9.83 -11.94 13.17
CA ILE A 154 -9.85 -13.32 13.66
C ILE A 154 -9.78 -13.37 15.20
N VAL A 155 -8.89 -12.58 15.80
CA VAL A 155 -8.59 -12.64 17.25
C VAL A 155 -9.55 -11.78 18.07
N GLY A 156 -9.85 -10.57 17.61
CA GLY A 156 -10.59 -9.56 18.37
C GLY A 156 -11.98 -9.97 18.85
N PRO A 157 -12.79 -10.71 18.07
CA PRO A 157 -14.12 -11.17 18.50
C PRO A 157 -14.12 -12.38 19.45
N ARG A 158 -12.96 -12.93 19.80
CA ARG A 158 -12.86 -14.19 20.55
C ARG A 158 -12.67 -13.92 22.04
N ASP A 159 -13.48 -14.59 22.87
CA ASP A 159 -13.34 -14.51 24.34
C ASP A 159 -12.27 -15.47 24.89
N ASP A 160 -11.79 -16.41 24.06
CA ASP A 160 -10.78 -17.41 24.43
C ASP A 160 -9.34 -16.99 24.10
N ILE A 161 -9.13 -15.77 23.59
CA ILE A 161 -7.81 -15.19 23.29
C ILE A 161 -7.81 -13.74 23.78
N GLU A 162 -6.75 -13.31 24.46
CA GLU A 162 -6.59 -11.92 24.89
C GLU A 162 -5.90 -11.11 23.77
N ALA A 163 -6.63 -10.19 23.13
CA ALA A 163 -6.09 -9.37 22.05
C ALA A 163 -5.23 -8.20 22.59
N VAL A 164 -3.97 -8.13 22.17
CA VAL A 164 -3.10 -6.95 22.35
C VAL A 164 -3.09 -6.18 21.04
N THR A 165 -3.96 -5.18 20.90
CA THR A 165 -4.04 -4.40 19.65
C THR A 165 -2.87 -3.41 19.56
N VAL A 166 -2.15 -3.44 18.45
CA VAL A 166 -1.01 -2.56 18.12
C VAL A 166 -1.27 -1.81 16.81
N LEU A 167 -0.52 -0.75 16.52
CA LEU A 167 -0.71 0.04 15.30
C LEU A 167 0.13 -0.48 14.12
N SER A 168 1.21 -1.21 14.39
CA SER A 168 2.10 -1.75 13.34
C SER A 168 2.63 -3.16 13.66
N PRO A 169 3.15 -3.90 12.66
CA PRO A 169 3.80 -5.18 12.91
C PRO A 169 5.06 -5.05 13.78
N GLU A 170 5.81 -3.94 13.66
CA GLU A 170 6.97 -3.62 14.50
C GLU A 170 6.58 -3.52 15.98
N GLU A 171 5.49 -2.82 16.29
CA GLU A 171 4.94 -2.74 17.65
C GLU A 171 4.49 -4.11 18.17
N GLY A 172 3.91 -4.93 17.29
CA GLY A 172 3.50 -6.30 17.63
C GLY A 172 4.70 -7.20 17.96
N MET A 173 5.76 -7.10 17.17
CA MET A 173 7.03 -7.78 17.43
C MET A 173 7.69 -7.27 18.71
N THR A 174 7.60 -5.97 19.00
CA THR A 174 8.08 -5.37 20.26
C THR A 174 7.28 -5.89 21.45
N ALA A 175 5.94 -5.99 21.33
CA ALA A 175 5.09 -6.55 22.37
C ALA A 175 5.44 -8.01 22.70
N LEU A 176 5.75 -8.82 21.68
CA LEU A 176 6.24 -10.18 21.84
C LEU A 176 7.62 -10.19 22.52
N ALA A 177 8.54 -9.33 22.06
CA ALA A 177 9.89 -9.19 22.57
C ALA A 177 9.96 -8.82 24.05
N ASP A 178 9.05 -7.97 24.50
CA ASP A 178 8.97 -7.48 25.89
C ASP A 178 8.18 -8.42 26.81
N GLY A 179 7.58 -9.50 26.27
CA GLY A 179 6.69 -10.39 27.02
C GLY A 179 5.31 -9.77 27.35
N ARG A 180 4.95 -8.66 26.69
CA ARG A 180 3.60 -8.06 26.76
C ARG A 180 2.57 -8.89 26.01
N ALA A 181 3.00 -9.63 25.00
CA ALA A 181 2.23 -10.66 24.31
C ALA A 181 2.98 -12.00 24.34
N ASP A 182 2.23 -13.11 24.34
CA ASP A 182 2.78 -14.47 24.27
C ASP A 182 3.02 -14.93 22.81
N ALA A 183 2.27 -14.33 21.88
CA ALA A 183 2.43 -14.50 20.44
C ALA A 183 2.13 -13.18 19.72
N ALA A 184 2.62 -13.02 18.49
CA ALA A 184 2.19 -11.95 17.59
C ALA A 184 1.62 -12.59 16.31
N PHE A 185 0.43 -12.18 15.88
CA PHE A 185 -0.14 -12.60 14.60
C PHE A 185 -0.12 -11.39 13.66
N VAL A 186 0.94 -11.30 12.85
CA VAL A 186 1.35 -10.08 12.12
C VAL A 186 1.87 -10.41 10.72
N TRP A 187 2.13 -9.39 9.91
CA TRP A 187 2.64 -9.54 8.55
C TRP A 187 4.02 -10.22 8.54
N ALA A 188 4.11 -11.40 7.92
CA ALA A 188 5.28 -12.28 8.03
C ALA A 188 6.59 -11.67 7.49
N PRO A 189 6.59 -10.90 6.37
CA PRO A 189 7.81 -10.27 5.87
C PRO A 189 8.46 -9.32 6.87
N ILE A 190 7.66 -8.53 7.60
CA ILE A 190 8.16 -7.61 8.63
C ILE A 190 8.67 -8.39 9.83
N ALA A 191 7.89 -9.38 10.30
CA ALA A 191 8.31 -10.26 11.39
C ALA A 191 9.65 -10.95 11.08
N GLY A 192 9.80 -11.49 9.87
CA GLY A 192 11.00 -12.17 9.40
C GLY A 192 12.21 -11.25 9.29
N TYR A 193 12.02 -10.07 8.70
CA TYR A 193 13.08 -9.07 8.61
C TYR A 193 13.56 -8.61 9.99
N LEU A 194 12.64 -8.27 10.89
CA LEU A 194 12.98 -7.85 12.26
C LEU A 194 13.60 -8.99 13.06
N ASN A 195 13.07 -10.22 12.95
CA ASN A 195 13.65 -11.37 13.62
C ASN A 195 15.11 -11.58 13.21
N LYS A 196 15.42 -11.36 11.92
CA LYS A 196 16.77 -11.46 11.38
C LYS A 196 17.68 -10.29 11.77
N THR A 197 17.17 -9.06 11.82
CA THR A 197 18.00 -7.84 11.91
C THR A 197 18.04 -7.21 13.30
N ALA A 198 17.05 -7.48 14.14
CA ALA A 198 16.86 -6.84 15.44
C ALA A 198 16.68 -7.82 16.61
N TYR A 199 16.32 -9.08 16.35
CA TYR A 199 16.01 -10.05 17.41
C TYR A 199 16.85 -11.34 17.36
N ASP A 200 17.98 -11.33 16.64
CA ASP A 200 18.96 -12.43 16.59
C ASP A 200 18.37 -13.83 16.26
N GLY A 201 17.26 -13.87 15.51
CA GLY A 201 16.60 -15.10 15.10
C GLY A 201 15.92 -15.88 16.22
N ARG A 202 15.58 -15.22 17.34
CA ARG A 202 15.01 -15.86 18.54
C ARG A 202 13.53 -16.25 18.42
N PHE A 203 12.84 -15.81 17.38
CA PHE A 203 11.43 -16.15 17.17
C PHE A 203 11.25 -17.25 16.12
N ALA A 204 10.27 -18.12 16.35
CA ALA A 204 9.67 -18.97 15.33
C ALA A 204 8.56 -18.18 14.63
N ILE A 205 8.53 -18.26 13.30
CA ILE A 205 7.53 -17.62 12.45
C ILE A 205 6.80 -18.74 11.72
N VAL A 206 5.53 -18.93 12.05
CA VAL A 206 4.69 -19.95 11.45
C VAL A 206 3.62 -19.29 10.59
N PRO A 207 3.68 -19.43 9.27
CA PRO A 207 2.69 -18.88 8.35
C PRO A 207 1.31 -19.44 8.64
N VAL A 208 0.27 -18.64 8.41
CA VAL A 208 -1.11 -19.07 8.60
C VAL A 208 -1.85 -19.03 7.28
N ASP A 209 -2.40 -20.18 6.89
CA ASP A 209 -3.30 -20.27 5.75
C ASP A 209 -4.73 -19.90 6.11
N GLY A 210 -5.36 -19.13 5.22
CA GLY A 210 -6.77 -18.82 5.30
C GLY A 210 -7.20 -17.68 4.38
N PRO A 211 -8.52 -17.44 4.27
CA PRO A 211 -9.05 -16.31 3.52
C PRO A 211 -8.44 -15.01 4.00
N ARG A 212 -7.92 -14.18 3.08
CA ARG A 212 -7.29 -12.89 3.38
C ARG A 212 -6.07 -12.97 4.32
N LEU A 213 -5.44 -14.14 4.44
CA LEU A 213 -4.18 -14.30 5.17
C LEU A 213 -2.96 -14.43 4.25
N ASN A 214 -3.17 -14.80 2.99
CA ASN A 214 -2.11 -14.95 1.99
C ASN A 214 -2.49 -14.26 0.68
N TYR A 215 -1.49 -13.65 0.04
CA TYR A 215 -1.65 -12.82 -1.14
C TYR A 215 -0.57 -13.13 -2.17
N PRO A 216 -0.95 -13.56 -3.39
CA PRO A 216 -0.03 -13.58 -4.51
C PRO A 216 0.40 -12.14 -4.82
N THR A 217 1.70 -11.96 -4.94
CA THR A 217 2.33 -10.66 -5.19
C THR A 217 2.73 -10.57 -6.65
N ALA A 218 2.40 -9.48 -7.32
CA ALA A 218 2.75 -9.22 -8.72
C ALA A 218 3.28 -7.80 -8.93
N ILE A 219 3.69 -7.53 -10.17
CA ILE A 219 4.07 -6.19 -10.63
C ILE A 219 2.85 -5.58 -11.29
N GLY A 220 2.40 -4.42 -10.81
CA GLY A 220 1.35 -3.64 -11.43
C GLY A 220 1.86 -2.70 -12.50
N PHE A 221 1.06 -2.52 -13.54
CA PHE A 221 1.27 -1.59 -14.63
C PHE A 221 -0.03 -0.83 -14.93
N PRO A 222 0.02 0.40 -15.47
CA PRO A 222 -1.15 1.03 -16.09
C PRO A 222 -1.71 0.13 -17.20
N LYS A 223 -3.04 0.12 -17.39
CA LYS A 223 -3.73 -0.68 -18.41
C LYS A 223 -3.16 -0.53 -19.82
N GLU A 224 -2.61 0.64 -20.12
CA GLU A 224 -2.04 0.99 -21.42
C GLU A 224 -0.64 0.40 -21.63
N ALA A 225 0.08 0.02 -20.56
CA ALA A 225 1.45 -0.46 -20.59
C ALA A 225 1.58 -1.98 -20.83
N LYS A 226 0.75 -2.53 -21.74
CA LYS A 226 0.73 -3.96 -22.04
C LYS A 226 2.07 -4.47 -22.56
N ASP A 227 2.70 -3.75 -23.49
CA ASP A 227 4.00 -4.16 -24.06
C ASP A 227 5.09 -4.25 -22.99
N LEU A 228 5.08 -3.34 -22.01
CA LEU A 228 6.03 -3.38 -20.90
C LEU A 228 5.73 -4.57 -19.98
N ARG A 229 4.46 -4.80 -19.65
CA ARG A 229 4.04 -5.96 -18.85
C ARG A 229 4.50 -7.25 -19.53
N ASP A 230 4.24 -7.40 -20.83
CA ASP A 230 4.60 -8.58 -21.62
C ASP A 230 6.12 -8.78 -21.67
N ALA A 231 6.90 -7.70 -21.83
CA ALA A 231 8.35 -7.74 -21.79
C ALA A 231 8.89 -8.18 -20.42
N VAL A 232 8.29 -7.70 -19.33
CA VAL A 232 8.63 -8.13 -17.97
C VAL A 232 8.29 -9.62 -17.78
N ASP A 233 7.09 -10.04 -18.18
CA ASP A 233 6.66 -11.44 -18.11
C ASP A 233 7.58 -12.40 -18.88
N ALA A 234 8.19 -11.94 -19.98
CA ALA A 234 9.14 -12.72 -20.76
C ALA A 234 10.47 -12.97 -20.02
N VAL A 235 10.93 -12.04 -19.17
CA VAL A 235 12.19 -12.18 -18.41
C VAL A 235 12.01 -12.78 -17.01
N LEU A 236 10.80 -12.75 -16.45
CA LEU A 236 10.50 -13.28 -15.12
C LEU A 236 10.95 -14.73 -14.86
N PRO A 237 10.86 -15.68 -15.81
CA PRO A 237 11.33 -17.05 -15.57
C PRO A 237 12.83 -17.14 -15.24
N GLU A 238 13.66 -16.27 -15.82
CA GLU A 238 15.09 -16.22 -15.51
C GLU A 238 15.35 -15.43 -14.22
N VAL A 239 14.73 -14.26 -14.09
CA VAL A 239 14.90 -13.38 -12.93
C VAL A 239 14.45 -14.07 -11.63
N SER A 240 13.35 -14.83 -11.68
CA SER A 240 12.77 -15.49 -10.49
C SER A 240 13.67 -16.57 -9.87
N LYS A 241 14.68 -17.08 -10.60
CA LYS A 241 15.70 -17.99 -10.03
C LYS A 241 16.49 -17.34 -8.90
N SER A 242 16.59 -16.01 -8.87
CA SER A 242 17.26 -15.25 -7.81
C SER A 242 16.39 -15.00 -6.58
N PHE A 243 15.07 -15.17 -6.68
CA PHE A 243 14.13 -14.81 -5.62
C PHE A 243 14.35 -15.58 -4.31
N PRO A 244 14.59 -16.91 -4.29
CA PRO A 244 14.82 -17.62 -3.03
C PRO A 244 15.99 -17.03 -2.22
N ALA A 245 17.09 -16.69 -2.89
CA ALA A 245 18.24 -16.08 -2.25
C ALA A 245 17.93 -14.65 -1.76
N LEU A 246 17.24 -13.85 -2.58
CA LEU A 246 16.80 -12.49 -2.24
C LEU A 246 15.88 -12.49 -1.01
N LEU A 247 14.80 -13.27 -1.05
CA LEU A 247 13.83 -13.41 0.03
C LEU A 247 14.52 -13.82 1.34
N SER A 248 15.37 -14.84 1.29
CA SER A 248 16.16 -15.29 2.44
C SER A 248 17.08 -14.20 3.00
N ARG A 249 17.74 -13.39 2.15
CA ARG A 249 18.57 -12.27 2.61
C ARG A 249 17.78 -11.24 3.41
N TYR A 250 16.55 -10.95 3.01
CA TYR A 250 15.66 -10.03 3.72
C TYR A 250 14.88 -10.68 4.86
N GLY A 251 15.12 -11.96 5.18
CA GLY A 251 14.37 -12.66 6.22
C GLY A 251 12.90 -12.89 5.85
N VAL A 252 12.54 -12.66 4.59
CA VAL A 252 11.21 -13.00 4.07
C VAL A 252 11.27 -14.48 3.72
N ALA A 253 10.58 -15.31 4.50
CA ALA A 253 10.46 -16.72 4.17
C ALA A 253 9.50 -16.86 2.99
N PRO A 254 9.92 -17.45 1.85
CA PRO A 254 8.96 -18.05 0.95
C PRO A 254 8.48 -19.32 1.63
N ASP A 255 7.24 -19.37 2.07
CA ASP A 255 6.68 -20.66 2.50
C ASP A 255 6.48 -21.53 1.26
N GLY A 256 6.96 -22.77 1.32
CA GLY A 256 6.56 -23.81 0.37
C GLY A 256 5.31 -24.55 0.87
N PRO A 257 4.62 -25.36 0.04
CA PRO A 257 4.78 -25.55 -1.40
C PRO A 257 3.65 -24.89 -2.21
N VAL A 258 4.01 -24.41 -3.40
CA VAL A 258 3.06 -24.31 -4.52
C VAL A 258 2.67 -25.73 -4.92
N THR A 259 1.44 -26.14 -4.63
CA THR A 259 0.78 -27.21 -5.38
C THR A 259 -0.57 -26.73 -5.90
N ALA A 260 -0.56 -26.51 -7.21
CA ALA A 260 -1.62 -26.76 -8.19
C ALA A 260 -3.08 -26.42 -7.82
N ALA A 261 -3.62 -25.45 -8.57
CA ALA A 261 -5.00 -25.38 -9.05
C ALA A 261 -6.11 -25.54 -8.00
N ALA A 262 -6.69 -24.41 -7.61
CA ALA A 262 -8.11 -24.36 -7.30
C ALA A 262 -8.66 -23.02 -7.78
N ASP A 263 -9.40 -23.08 -8.87
CA ASP A 263 -10.36 -22.05 -9.27
C ASP A 263 -11.22 -21.67 -8.06
N ASN A 264 -11.15 -20.42 -7.61
CA ASN A 264 -12.19 -19.80 -6.79
C ASN A 264 -12.15 -18.29 -7.02
N ALA A 265 -12.71 -17.87 -8.15
CA ALA A 265 -12.91 -16.47 -8.54
C ALA A 265 -14.06 -15.78 -7.77
N ALA A 266 -14.36 -16.23 -6.55
CA ALA A 266 -15.37 -15.64 -5.69
C ALA A 266 -14.81 -15.62 -4.27
N VAL A 267 -14.95 -14.49 -3.58
CA VAL A 267 -14.40 -14.20 -2.25
C VAL A 267 -13.01 -13.53 -2.29
N VAL A 268 -12.89 -12.45 -3.07
CA VAL A 268 -11.92 -11.37 -2.78
C VAL A 268 -12.68 -10.05 -2.62
N GLU A 269 -13.67 -10.03 -1.73
CA GLU A 269 -14.30 -8.76 -1.39
C GLU A 269 -13.42 -8.00 -0.38
N LYS A 270 -12.80 -6.92 -0.86
CA LYS A 270 -12.13 -5.82 -0.10
C LYS A 270 -10.74 -6.09 0.48
N ALA A 271 -9.86 -6.78 -0.24
CA ALA A 271 -8.42 -6.80 0.06
C ALA A 271 -7.67 -5.65 -0.66
N ALA A 272 -7.60 -4.46 -0.05
CA ALA A 272 -6.72 -3.39 -0.52
C ALA A 272 -6.34 -2.40 0.57
N VAL A 273 -5.85 -2.88 1.71
CA VAL A 273 -5.22 -2.04 2.78
C VAL A 273 -3.95 -2.68 3.37
N VAL A 274 -3.63 -3.94 3.06
CA VAL A 274 -2.61 -4.72 3.80
C VAL A 274 -1.15 -4.42 3.43
N VAL A 275 -0.86 -3.77 2.29
CA VAL A 275 0.52 -3.40 1.90
C VAL A 275 0.90 -1.98 2.39
N ALA A 276 0.07 -1.37 3.23
CA ALA A 276 0.07 0.07 3.43
C ALA A 276 0.24 0.51 4.90
N GLN A 277 0.76 -0.32 5.79
CA GLN A 277 0.77 0.00 7.23
C GLN A 277 2.16 -0.08 7.90
N ASN A 278 3.26 -0.18 7.15
CA ASN A 278 4.61 -0.32 7.71
C ASN A 278 5.42 0.98 7.60
N ALA A 279 5.02 2.01 8.34
CA ALA A 279 5.91 3.15 8.59
C ALA A 279 6.18 3.26 10.11
N PRO A 280 7.46 3.32 10.54
CA PRO A 280 7.78 3.62 11.93
C PRO A 280 7.29 5.03 12.30
N SER A 281 6.86 5.17 13.54
CA SER A 281 6.35 6.41 14.15
C SER A 281 7.45 7.43 14.46
N ASP A 282 8.38 7.66 13.54
CA ASP A 282 9.31 8.81 13.62
C ASP A 282 8.75 9.95 12.77
N ALA A 283 7.70 10.58 13.29
CA ALA A 283 7.33 11.92 12.87
C ALA A 283 8.37 12.89 13.43
N HIS A 284 9.42 13.18 12.65
CA HIS A 284 10.01 14.52 12.47
C HIS A 284 11.23 14.47 11.51
N ALA A 285 11.25 15.42 10.57
CA ALA A 285 12.30 15.77 9.59
C ALA A 285 12.35 14.91 8.30
N ALA A 286 12.45 15.46 7.09
CA ALA A 286 12.38 16.82 6.59
C ALA A 286 11.98 16.73 5.10
N ALA A 287 10.85 17.31 4.71
CA ALA A 287 10.57 17.65 3.32
C ALA A 287 10.62 19.18 3.22
N SER A 288 11.73 19.69 2.71
CA SER A 288 11.92 21.10 2.38
C SER A 288 11.03 21.50 1.20
N THR A 289 10.08 22.39 1.46
CA THR A 289 9.34 23.14 0.44
C THR A 289 9.42 24.63 0.81
N PRO A 290 9.62 25.55 -0.16
CA PRO A 290 9.99 26.94 0.10
C PRO A 290 8.87 27.78 0.72
N ALA A 291 9.32 28.86 1.35
CA ALA A 291 8.63 29.78 2.23
C ALA A 291 7.27 30.32 1.75
N GLY A 292 6.32 30.40 2.68
CA GLY A 292 5.12 31.22 2.55
C GLY A 292 4.13 31.00 3.68
N ALA A 293 4.01 32.02 4.56
CA ALA A 293 3.02 32.21 5.61
C ALA A 293 3.31 31.59 7.00
N ALA A 294 3.46 32.49 7.96
CA ALA A 294 3.75 32.25 9.36
C ALA A 294 2.57 31.63 10.13
N ALA A 295 2.87 30.69 11.02
CA ALA A 295 1.95 30.18 12.02
C ALA A 295 1.80 31.18 13.19
N PRO A 296 0.59 31.39 13.74
CA PRO A 296 0.46 31.92 15.08
C PRO A 296 0.46 30.76 16.09
N SER A 297 1.51 30.72 16.91
CA SER A 297 1.54 30.00 18.17
C SER A 297 0.56 30.64 19.16
N GLN A 298 -0.42 29.90 19.66
CA GLN A 298 -1.01 30.18 20.97
C GLN A 298 -1.25 28.89 21.73
N THR A 299 -0.44 28.72 22.77
CA THR A 299 -0.75 27.94 23.96
C THR A 299 -2.05 28.44 24.58
N ALA A 300 -3.02 27.54 24.74
CA ALA A 300 -4.08 27.71 25.73
C ALA A 300 -4.33 26.36 26.41
N SER A 301 -3.87 26.27 27.66
CA SER A 301 -4.40 25.36 28.67
C SER A 301 -5.86 25.69 28.99
N LEU A 302 -6.49 24.83 29.80
CA LEU A 302 -7.88 24.83 30.32
C LEU A 302 -8.77 23.81 29.57
N ASP A 303 -9.52 22.91 30.18
CA ASP A 303 -9.73 22.60 31.59
C ASP A 303 -10.38 21.21 31.69
N ALA A 304 -10.24 20.57 32.85
CA ALA A 304 -10.83 19.27 33.12
C ALA A 304 -12.36 19.39 33.28
N GLY A 305 -13.11 18.82 32.35
CA GLY A 305 -14.57 18.74 32.43
C GLY A 305 -15.12 17.48 31.80
N GLY A 306 -15.42 16.47 32.63
CA GLY A 306 -16.15 15.28 32.22
C GLY A 306 -17.57 15.63 31.78
N GLY A 307 -17.79 15.75 30.47
CA GLY A 307 -19.11 15.94 29.87
C GLY A 307 -19.65 14.63 29.30
N LYS A 308 -20.77 14.15 29.84
CA LYS A 308 -21.59 13.06 29.25
C LYS A 308 -21.99 13.41 27.82
N ASP A 309 -22.13 12.37 26.99
CA ASP A 309 -22.66 12.42 25.62
C ASP A 309 -23.96 13.25 25.61
N PRO A 310 -24.01 14.43 24.96
CA PRO A 310 -25.25 15.17 24.88
C PRO A 310 -26.17 14.36 23.96
N GLY A 311 -27.30 13.94 24.50
CA GLY A 311 -28.31 13.20 23.76
C GLY A 311 -28.70 13.88 22.44
N LYS A 312 -29.13 13.03 21.51
CA LYS A 312 -29.73 13.28 20.19
C LYS A 312 -30.25 14.71 19.95
N PRO A 313 -29.68 15.48 19.00
CA PRO A 313 -30.46 16.39 18.17
C PRO A 313 -31.03 15.58 17.01
N ALA A 314 -32.35 15.35 17.05
CA ALA A 314 -33.11 14.83 15.93
C ALA A 314 -33.55 16.02 15.08
N GLY A 315 -33.21 16.02 13.79
CA GLY A 315 -33.67 17.03 12.84
C GLY A 315 -33.35 16.55 11.43
N ASP A 316 -34.35 16.61 10.55
CA ASP A 316 -34.34 16.19 9.15
C ASP A 316 -33.73 17.26 8.20
N GLY A 317 -33.01 18.25 8.75
CA GLY A 317 -32.40 19.34 8.00
C GLY A 317 -33.35 20.50 7.67
N THR A 318 -34.51 20.60 8.34
CA THR A 318 -35.50 21.68 8.16
C THR A 318 -35.79 22.53 9.40
N GLY A 319 -35.21 22.22 10.56
CA GLY A 319 -35.41 22.91 11.83
C GLY A 319 -34.38 24.02 12.11
N GLU A 320 -34.77 24.99 12.93
CA GLU A 320 -33.95 26.15 13.32
C GLU A 320 -32.65 25.79 14.10
N PHE A 321 -32.47 24.51 14.44
CA PHE A 321 -31.29 23.99 15.15
C PHE A 321 -30.45 23.02 14.32
N ASP A 322 -30.69 22.92 13.01
CA ASP A 322 -29.90 22.07 12.12
C ASP A 322 -28.56 22.72 11.78
N ILE A 323 -27.48 22.02 12.13
CA ILE A 323 -26.11 22.51 12.01
C ILE A 323 -25.50 22.07 10.67
N ALA A 324 -26.04 21.03 10.04
CA ALA A 324 -25.62 20.56 8.73
C ALA A 324 -26.37 21.31 7.61
N PRO A 325 -25.70 21.71 6.51
CA PRO A 325 -26.36 22.08 5.27
C PRO A 325 -27.31 20.96 4.82
N LYS A 326 -28.37 21.30 4.07
CA LYS A 326 -29.27 20.28 3.52
C LYS A 326 -28.49 19.38 2.54
N ALA A 327 -28.49 18.07 2.78
CA ALA A 327 -27.83 17.11 1.88
C ALA A 327 -28.51 17.13 0.50
N PRO A 328 -27.75 17.21 -0.61
CA PRO A 328 -28.29 16.97 -1.94
C PRO A 328 -28.73 15.51 -2.11
N PRO A 329 -29.58 15.21 -3.10
CA PRO A 329 -29.94 13.83 -3.42
C PRO A 329 -28.71 12.97 -3.73
N THR A 330 -28.66 11.77 -3.16
CA THR A 330 -27.58 10.81 -3.40
C THR A 330 -27.55 10.35 -4.86
N THR A 331 -26.43 10.54 -5.54
CA THR A 331 -26.18 10.04 -6.91
C THR A 331 -25.09 8.97 -6.90
N PRO A 332 -25.03 8.05 -7.89
CA PRO A 332 -23.96 7.05 -7.99
C PRO A 332 -22.55 7.64 -8.03
N GLU A 333 -22.38 8.82 -8.63
CA GLU A 333 -21.12 9.55 -8.69
C GLU A 333 -20.69 10.07 -7.31
N LEU A 334 -21.61 10.72 -6.57
CA LEU A 334 -21.36 11.16 -5.20
C LEU A 334 -21.01 9.99 -4.28
N VAL A 335 -21.68 8.84 -4.46
CA VAL A 335 -21.39 7.61 -3.71
C VAL A 335 -20.01 7.06 -4.05
N ALA A 336 -19.63 7.06 -5.34
CA ALA A 336 -18.32 6.60 -5.77
C ALA A 336 -17.20 7.49 -5.20
N GLU A 337 -17.30 8.81 -5.36
CA GLU A 337 -16.33 9.76 -4.79
C GLU A 337 -16.31 9.70 -3.27
N GLY A 338 -17.48 9.63 -2.63
CA GLY A 338 -17.61 9.49 -1.18
C GLY A 338 -16.95 8.24 -0.63
N LYS A 339 -17.11 7.11 -1.33
CA LYS A 339 -16.45 5.84 -1.01
C LYS A 339 -14.94 5.97 -1.07
N GLU A 340 -14.43 6.70 -2.06
CA GLU A 340 -12.99 6.91 -2.23
C GLU A 340 -12.42 7.82 -1.13
N VAL A 341 -13.08 8.94 -0.82
CA VAL A 341 -12.66 9.84 0.26
C VAL A 341 -12.75 9.15 1.63
N PHE A 342 -13.86 8.46 1.90
CA PHE A 342 -14.07 7.73 3.14
C PHE A 342 -13.01 6.65 3.32
N ASN A 343 -12.80 5.78 2.32
CA ASN A 343 -11.81 4.70 2.44
C ASN A 343 -10.36 5.20 2.46
N GLY A 344 -10.10 6.40 1.93
CA GLY A 344 -8.79 7.03 1.99
C GLY A 344 -8.43 7.68 3.33
N THR A 345 -9.42 8.03 4.15
CA THR A 345 -9.19 8.84 5.37
C THR A 345 -9.91 8.34 6.61
N CYS A 346 -11.18 8.00 6.50
CA CYS A 346 -12.04 7.65 7.64
C CYS A 346 -12.03 6.15 7.94
N ALA A 347 -11.89 5.31 6.91
CA ALA A 347 -11.88 3.87 7.07
C ALA A 347 -10.79 3.41 8.01
N HIS A 348 -9.66 4.14 8.13
CA HIS A 348 -8.58 3.80 9.05
C HIS A 348 -9.02 3.60 10.51
N CYS A 349 -10.11 4.25 10.95
CA CYS A 349 -10.64 4.04 12.30
C CYS A 349 -12.01 3.36 12.30
N HIS A 350 -12.72 3.41 11.17
CA HIS A 350 -14.10 2.97 11.04
C HIS A 350 -14.25 1.71 10.18
N GLY A 351 -13.14 1.11 9.76
CA GLY A 351 -13.06 -0.04 8.89
C GLY A 351 -13.48 0.23 7.44
N PRO A 352 -13.11 -0.65 6.50
CA PRO A 352 -13.55 -0.56 5.12
C PRO A 352 -15.08 -0.58 5.04
N ASN A 353 -15.69 0.41 4.38
CA ASN A 353 -17.16 0.58 4.32
C ASN A 353 -17.84 0.77 5.68
N GLY A 354 -17.13 1.37 6.64
CA GLY A 354 -17.72 1.77 7.92
C GLY A 354 -18.06 0.60 8.84
N GLU A 355 -17.64 -0.62 8.48
CA GLU A 355 -17.88 -1.84 9.25
C GLU A 355 -16.83 -2.03 10.33
N GLN A 356 -17.30 -2.28 11.56
CA GLN A 356 -16.45 -2.55 12.72
C GLN A 356 -17.07 -3.66 13.57
N SER A 357 -16.23 -4.50 14.17
CA SER A 357 -16.66 -5.50 15.16
C SER A 357 -17.24 -4.83 16.41
N VAL A 358 -16.75 -3.63 16.75
CA VAL A 358 -17.25 -2.83 17.88
C VAL A 358 -18.43 -1.97 17.44
N LYS A 359 -19.65 -2.38 17.84
CA LYS A 359 -20.93 -1.71 17.49
C LYS A 359 -20.97 -0.20 17.74
N LYS A 360 -20.20 0.32 18.71
CA LYS A 360 -20.18 1.76 19.04
C LYS A 360 -19.56 2.62 17.93
N ILE A 361 -18.61 2.07 17.17
CA ILE A 361 -17.88 2.76 16.11
C ILE A 361 -18.20 2.24 14.69
N ASP A 362 -19.03 1.19 14.58
CA ASP A 362 -19.62 0.74 13.30
C ASP A 362 -20.57 1.82 12.75
N LEU A 363 -20.15 2.44 11.64
CA LEU A 363 -20.85 3.54 10.98
C LEU A 363 -22.02 3.08 10.13
N ARG A 364 -22.16 1.78 9.87
CA ARG A 364 -23.37 1.22 9.24
C ARG A 364 -24.58 1.30 10.15
N ARG A 365 -24.38 1.59 11.45
CA ARG A 365 -25.46 1.73 12.44
C ARG A 365 -25.87 3.18 12.67
N LEU A 366 -25.46 4.12 11.81
CA LEU A 366 -25.70 5.54 11.99
C LEU A 366 -27.21 5.87 11.98
N THR A 367 -27.96 5.35 11.01
CA THR A 367 -29.42 5.53 10.91
C THR A 367 -30.16 4.81 12.03
N LEU A 368 -29.73 3.61 12.42
CA LEU A 368 -30.27 2.89 13.58
C LEU A 368 -30.12 3.68 14.88
N ARG A 369 -29.01 4.42 15.04
CA ARG A 369 -28.71 5.18 16.26
C ARG A 369 -29.39 6.55 16.31
N TYR A 370 -29.47 7.23 15.17
CA TYR A 370 -29.86 8.65 15.12
C TYR A 370 -31.13 8.92 14.31
N SER A 371 -31.67 7.94 13.61
CA SER A 371 -32.85 8.06 12.75
C SER A 371 -32.65 9.23 11.77
N ASP A 372 -33.63 10.13 11.66
CA ASP A 372 -33.61 11.31 10.80
C ASP A 372 -32.49 12.31 11.17
N GLY A 373 -31.94 12.24 12.39
CA GLY A 373 -30.80 13.06 12.83
C GLY A 373 -29.43 12.55 12.37
N ALA A 374 -29.36 11.46 11.59
CA ALA A 374 -28.10 10.87 11.15
C ALA A 374 -27.19 11.87 10.41
N HIS A 375 -27.78 12.73 9.56
CA HIS A 375 -27.00 13.71 8.80
C HIS A 375 -26.34 14.76 9.69
N ASN A 376 -27.12 15.37 10.59
CA ASN A 376 -26.61 16.35 11.56
C ASN A 376 -25.55 15.75 12.48
N MET A 377 -25.76 14.51 12.93
CA MET A 377 -24.81 13.83 13.80
C MET A 377 -23.51 13.49 13.10
N TYR A 378 -23.58 13.04 11.84
CA TYR A 378 -22.42 12.89 10.98
C TYR A 378 -21.69 14.23 10.83
N TRP A 379 -22.38 15.27 10.36
CA TRP A 379 -21.80 16.56 10.04
C TRP A 379 -21.04 17.14 11.24
N LYS A 380 -21.72 17.24 12.39
CA LYS A 380 -21.11 17.73 13.63
C LYS A 380 -19.91 16.89 14.06
N THR A 381 -20.04 15.56 14.02
CA THR A 381 -18.98 14.66 14.51
C THR A 381 -17.75 14.70 13.62
N VAL A 382 -17.91 14.76 12.29
CA VAL A 382 -16.77 14.78 11.38
C VAL A 382 -16.16 16.18 11.29
N HIS A 383 -16.97 17.25 11.26
CA HIS A 383 -16.43 18.62 11.28
C HIS A 383 -15.58 18.89 12.52
N GLU A 384 -16.14 18.66 13.71
CA GLU A 384 -15.47 19.02 14.96
C GLU A 384 -14.52 17.92 15.46
N GLY A 385 -14.68 16.69 14.99
CA GLY A 385 -13.95 15.53 15.49
C GLY A 385 -14.37 15.12 16.90
N ARG A 386 -13.63 14.18 17.47
CA ARG A 386 -13.68 13.82 18.89
C ARG A 386 -12.24 13.63 19.40
N PRO A 387 -11.47 14.72 19.60
CA PRO A 387 -10.04 14.62 19.88
C PRO A 387 -9.71 13.78 21.11
N THR A 388 -10.53 13.90 22.17
CA THR A 388 -10.39 13.10 23.41
C THR A 388 -10.62 11.60 23.22
N LYS A 389 -11.18 11.19 22.07
CA LYS A 389 -11.44 9.80 21.68
C LYS A 389 -10.64 9.39 20.45
N GLY A 390 -9.63 10.17 20.07
CA GLY A 390 -8.73 9.87 18.95
C GLY A 390 -9.28 10.18 17.55
N MET A 391 -10.45 10.82 17.42
CA MET A 391 -10.96 11.27 16.11
C MET A 391 -10.54 12.72 15.86
N PRO A 392 -9.71 13.01 14.83
CA PRO A 392 -9.30 14.37 14.50
C PRO A 392 -10.49 15.25 14.05
N THR A 393 -10.26 16.57 14.09
CA THR A 393 -11.16 17.58 13.53
C THR A 393 -10.91 17.68 12.02
N TRP A 394 -11.95 17.60 11.19
CA TRP A 394 -11.79 17.53 9.73
C TRP A 394 -12.30 18.77 8.97
N LYS A 395 -12.95 19.73 9.65
CA LYS A 395 -13.53 20.93 9.00
C LYS A 395 -12.53 21.78 8.22
N ASP A 396 -11.26 21.75 8.61
CA ASP A 396 -10.19 22.49 7.94
C ASP A 396 -9.44 21.64 6.89
N VAL A 397 -9.82 20.36 6.75
CA VAL A 397 -9.17 19.38 5.86
C VAL A 397 -10.04 19.05 4.66
N PHE A 398 -11.35 18.92 4.85
CA PHE A 398 -12.30 18.58 3.79
C PHE A 398 -13.13 19.79 3.37
N THR A 399 -13.53 19.80 2.09
CA THR A 399 -14.54 20.73 1.59
C THR A 399 -15.95 20.25 1.95
N ASP A 400 -16.92 21.16 1.97
CA ASP A 400 -18.36 20.83 2.16
C ASP A 400 -18.85 19.79 1.14
N GLU A 401 -18.31 19.83 -0.07
CA GLU A 401 -18.59 18.84 -1.11
C GLU A 401 -18.06 17.45 -0.72
N GLN A 402 -16.85 17.35 -0.18
CA GLN A 402 -16.29 16.08 0.29
C GLN A 402 -17.07 15.54 1.50
N PHE A 403 -17.50 16.40 2.42
CA PHE A 403 -18.40 16.00 3.51
C PHE A 403 -19.71 15.41 2.98
N THR A 404 -20.27 16.05 1.96
CA THR A 404 -21.49 15.60 1.28
C THR A 404 -21.29 14.25 0.61
N GLN A 405 -20.20 14.08 -0.14
CA GLN A 405 -19.84 12.84 -0.82
C GLN A 405 -19.71 11.69 0.20
N ILE A 406 -18.94 11.89 1.27
CA ILE A 406 -18.77 10.88 2.33
C ILE A 406 -20.12 10.49 2.94
N PHE A 407 -21.00 11.45 3.25
CA PHE A 407 -22.32 11.14 3.79
C PHE A 407 -23.21 10.39 2.81
N ALA A 408 -23.17 10.77 1.53
CA ALA A 408 -23.88 10.09 0.45
C ALA A 408 -23.47 8.61 0.39
N TYR A 409 -22.17 8.32 0.48
CA TYR A 409 -21.67 6.95 0.58
C TYR A 409 -22.13 6.23 1.86
N LEU A 410 -21.96 6.84 3.03
CA LEU A 410 -22.38 6.23 4.31
C LEU A 410 -23.86 5.88 4.32
N SER A 411 -24.70 6.68 3.67
CA SER A 411 -26.13 6.42 3.54
C SER A 411 -26.45 5.15 2.76
N THR A 412 -25.55 4.69 1.88
CA THR A 412 -25.75 3.45 1.08
C THR A 412 -25.35 2.17 1.79
N ILE A 413 -24.58 2.26 2.88
CA ILE A 413 -24.00 1.10 3.58
C ILE A 413 -24.64 0.87 4.95
N GLN A 414 -25.81 1.48 5.21
CA GLN A 414 -26.50 1.36 6.49
C GLN A 414 -27.07 -0.05 6.70
N SER A 415 -26.86 -0.59 7.90
CA SER A 415 -27.39 -1.86 8.37
C SER A 415 -28.87 -1.72 8.72
N THR A 416 -29.64 -2.77 8.48
CA THR A 416 -31.00 -2.93 8.99
C THR A 416 -31.05 -3.65 10.34
N GLU A 417 -29.91 -4.16 10.83
CA GLU A 417 -29.75 -4.98 12.04
C GLU A 417 -28.80 -4.35 13.06
#